data_AF-A0A3D5NTR2-F1
#
_entry.id   AF-A0A3D5NTR2-F1
#
_cell.length_a   1.000
_cell.length_b   1.000
_cell.length_c   1.000
_cell.angle_alpha   90.00
_cell.angle_beta   90.00
_cell.angle_gamma   90.00
#
_symmetry.space_group_name_H-M   'P 1'
#
loop_
_entity.id
_entity.type
_entity.pdbx_description
1 polymer ?
#
loop_
_entity_poly.entity_id
_entity_poly.type
_entity_poly.pdbx_seq_one_letter_code
_entity_poly.pdbx_strand_id
1 'polypeptide(L)'
;MNTEKIIRESKLILRVTLTTGLILLTAGIVFTVFDVRLIENNRALIGLSLIPLSAALVYYLKLTQIQKSPQKMKGIIVSENDERLNAVKNEANAKAFRITQAVLFLAYMGYTLMVPEDIFEAVGWWLLLILLFVSFISQGVLLSMAMRRENAEDRDD
;
A
#
# COMPACT_ATOMS: atom_id res chain seq x y z
N MET A 1 0.09 25.83 6.91
CA MET A 1 -0.68 24.63 6.51
C MET A 1 -0.48 24.38 5.02
N ASN A 2 0.31 23.39 4.62
CA ASN A 2 0.72 23.23 3.21
C ASN A 2 -0.13 22.18 2.49
N THR A 3 -1.44 22.42 2.40
CA THR A 3 -2.41 21.53 1.75
C THR A 3 -2.03 21.24 0.29
N GLU A 4 -1.39 22.20 -0.38
CA GLU A 4 -0.88 22.04 -1.74
C GLU A 4 0.19 20.96 -1.86
N LYS A 5 1.07 20.83 -0.85
CA LYS A 5 2.08 19.76 -0.81
C LYS A 5 1.43 18.38 -0.78
N ILE A 6 0.45 18.16 0.11
CA ILE A 6 -0.27 16.88 0.22
C ILE A 6 -1.01 16.52 -1.06
N ILE A 7 -1.65 17.51 -1.70
CA ILE A 7 -2.34 17.31 -2.98
C ILE A 7 -1.33 16.93 -4.07
N ARG A 8 -0.16 17.59 -4.12
CA ARG A 8 0.87 17.32 -5.13
C ARG A 8 1.47 15.92 -4.96
N GLU A 9 1.80 15.53 -3.74
CA GLU A 9 2.32 14.19 -3.43
C GLU A 9 1.28 13.11 -3.75
N SER A 10 0.03 13.30 -3.33
CA SER A 10 -1.06 12.35 -3.61
C SER A 10 -1.31 12.21 -5.12
N LYS A 11 -1.21 13.30 -5.90
CA LYS A 11 -1.32 13.27 -7.37
C LYS A 11 -0.13 12.55 -8.03
N LEU A 12 1.07 12.67 -7.48
CA LEU A 12 2.25 11.98 -7.99
C LEU A 12 2.12 10.48 -7.74
N ILE A 13 1.78 10.09 -6.51
CA ILE A 13 1.59 8.67 -6.15
C ILE A 13 0.48 8.06 -7.01
N LEU A 14 -0.66 8.75 -7.14
CA LEU A 14 -1.76 8.33 -8.01
C LEU A 14 -1.29 8.08 -9.46
N ARG A 15 -0.51 9.00 -10.03
CA ARG A 15 -0.01 8.84 -11.41
C ARG A 15 0.92 7.66 -11.55
N VAL A 16 1.87 7.49 -10.62
CA VAL A 16 2.84 6.39 -10.66
C VAL A 16 2.14 5.03 -10.49
N THR A 17 1.24 4.90 -9.52
CA THR A 17 0.52 3.64 -9.28
C THR A 17 -0.45 3.32 -10.40
N LEU A 18 -1.17 4.31 -10.93
CA LEU A 18 -2.09 4.10 -12.06
C LEU A 18 -1.35 3.67 -13.32
N THR A 19 -0.26 4.36 -13.68
CA THR A 19 0.53 4.01 -14.89
C THR A 19 1.17 2.65 -14.76
N THR A 20 1.79 2.35 -13.62
CA THR A 20 2.39 1.02 -13.36
C THR A 20 1.34 -0.08 -13.44
N GLY A 21 0.17 0.13 -12.84
CA GLY A 21 -0.93 -0.84 -12.88
C GLY A 21 -1.51 -1.03 -14.28
N LEU A 22 -1.65 0.04 -15.06
CA LEU A 22 -2.12 -0.06 -16.44
C LEU A 22 -1.12 -0.82 -17.32
N ILE A 23 0.18 -0.54 -17.19
CA ILE A 23 1.24 -1.24 -17.95
C ILE A 23 1.22 -2.73 -17.64
N LEU A 24 1.16 -3.11 -16.36
CA LEU A 24 1.09 -4.51 -15.94
C LEU A 24 -0.18 -5.21 -16.47
N LEU A 25 -1.33 -4.53 -16.40
CA LEU A 25 -2.60 -5.06 -16.88
C LEU A 25 -2.58 -5.27 -18.40
N THR A 26 -2.16 -4.26 -19.15
CA THR A 26 -2.06 -4.34 -20.61
C THR A 26 -1.06 -5.40 -21.04
N ALA A 27 0.12 -5.48 -20.42
CA ALA A 27 1.10 -6.53 -20.70
C ALA A 27 0.53 -7.92 -20.41
N GLY A 28 -0.14 -8.11 -19.27
CA GLY A 28 -0.77 -9.38 -18.92
C GLY A 28 -1.87 -9.80 -19.90
N ILE A 29 -2.72 -8.86 -20.34
CA ILE A 29 -3.74 -9.13 -21.36
C ILE A 29 -3.11 -9.49 -22.69
N VAL A 30 -2.12 -8.71 -23.17
CA VAL A 30 -1.43 -8.98 -24.44
C VAL A 30 -0.78 -10.36 -24.41
N PHE A 31 -0.03 -10.70 -23.37
CA PHE A 31 0.61 -12.02 -23.29
C PHE A 31 -0.41 -13.16 -23.20
N THR A 32 -1.57 -12.93 -22.58
CA THR A 32 -2.66 -13.92 -22.55
C THR A 32 -3.32 -14.09 -23.92
N VAL A 33 -3.52 -13.00 -24.69
CA VAL A 33 -4.16 -13.03 -26.01
C VAL A 33 -3.25 -13.61 -27.08
N PHE A 34 -1.95 -13.29 -27.05
CA PHE A 34 -0.98 -13.73 -28.06
C PHE A 34 -0.26 -15.04 -27.68
N ASP A 35 -0.69 -15.70 -26.60
CA ASP A 35 -0.09 -16.94 -26.05
C ASP A 35 1.45 -16.87 -25.91
N VAL A 36 1.96 -15.69 -25.54
CA VAL A 36 3.40 -15.46 -25.35
C VAL A 36 3.79 -16.04 -23.99
N ARG A 37 4.48 -17.17 -23.97
CA ARG A 37 4.88 -17.86 -22.73
C ARG A 37 6.15 -17.25 -22.10
N LEU A 38 6.01 -16.05 -21.53
CA LEU A 38 7.05 -15.43 -20.69
C LEU A 38 7.06 -16.01 -19.27
N ILE A 39 5.91 -16.45 -18.77
CA ILE A 39 5.68 -17.02 -17.44
C ILE A 39 4.71 -18.20 -17.64
N GLU A 40 4.81 -19.26 -16.83
CA GLU A 40 3.89 -20.42 -16.91
C GLU A 40 2.41 -20.00 -16.83
N ASN A 41 2.12 -18.95 -16.04
CA ASN A 41 0.79 -18.38 -15.93
C ASN A 41 0.78 -16.88 -16.22
N ASN A 42 0.50 -16.50 -17.48
CA ASN A 42 0.36 -15.09 -17.88
C ASN A 42 -0.76 -14.33 -17.12
N ARG A 43 -1.73 -15.04 -16.54
CA ARG A 43 -2.76 -14.44 -15.69
C ARG A 43 -2.19 -13.88 -14.39
N ALA A 44 -0.99 -14.28 -14.00
CA ALA A 44 -0.29 -13.73 -12.84
C ALA A 44 -0.03 -12.23 -12.97
N LEU A 45 0.32 -11.74 -14.16
CA LEU A 45 0.55 -10.33 -14.42
C LEU A 45 -0.74 -9.52 -14.27
N ILE A 46 -1.87 -10.08 -14.70
CA ILE A 46 -3.20 -9.49 -14.51
C ILE A 46 -3.51 -9.39 -13.01
N GLY A 47 -3.29 -10.47 -12.25
CA GLY A 47 -3.50 -10.46 -10.79
C GLY A 47 -2.60 -9.44 -10.07
N LEU A 48 -1.31 -9.40 -10.41
CA LEU A 48 -0.35 -8.44 -9.84
C LEU A 48 -0.72 -6.99 -10.15
N SER A 49 -1.31 -6.71 -11.32
CA SER A 49 -1.75 -5.36 -11.70
C SER A 49 -2.82 -4.77 -10.77
N LEU A 50 -3.59 -5.62 -10.08
CA LEU A 50 -4.65 -5.18 -9.17
C LEU A 50 -4.09 -4.46 -7.93
N ILE A 51 -2.85 -4.76 -7.53
CA ILE A 51 -2.21 -4.13 -6.37
C ILE A 51 -1.96 -2.63 -6.63
N PRO A 52 -1.21 -2.21 -7.66
CA PRO A 52 -1.04 -0.80 -7.97
C PRO A 52 -2.36 -0.11 -8.40
N LEU A 53 -3.29 -0.81 -9.06
CA LEU A 53 -4.60 -0.23 -9.42
C LEU A 53 -5.49 0.06 -8.21
N SER A 54 -5.54 -0.85 -7.24
CA SER A 54 -6.28 -0.61 -5.99
C SER A 54 -5.65 0.52 -5.17
N ALA A 55 -4.31 0.59 -5.12
CA ALA A 55 -3.62 1.73 -4.51
C ALA A 55 -3.97 3.05 -5.21
N ALA A 56 -3.99 3.08 -6.55
CA ALA A 56 -4.42 4.25 -7.32
C ALA A 56 -5.86 4.68 -6.96
N LEU A 57 -6.78 3.72 -6.84
CA LEU A 57 -8.16 4.01 -6.44
C LEU A 57 -8.24 4.67 -5.06
N VAL A 58 -7.49 4.18 -4.08
CA VAL A 58 -7.45 4.77 -2.73
C VAL A 58 -6.96 6.22 -2.76
N TYR A 59 -5.87 6.50 -3.50
CA TYR A 59 -5.36 7.87 -3.63
C TYR A 59 -6.30 8.79 -4.39
N TYR A 60 -7.01 8.26 -5.39
CA TYR A 60 -8.05 8.99 -6.10
C TYR A 60 -9.21 9.38 -5.16
N LEU A 61 -9.69 8.44 -4.34
CA LEU A 61 -10.73 8.71 -3.34
C LEU A 61 -10.26 9.74 -2.31
N LYS A 62 -9.01 9.63 -1.81
CA LYS A 62 -8.41 10.63 -0.90
C LYS A 62 -8.40 12.03 -1.53
N LEU A 63 -7.91 12.16 -2.75
CA LEU A 63 -7.88 13.44 -3.47
C LEU A 63 -9.29 14.02 -3.68
N THR A 64 -10.25 13.17 -4.04
CA THR A 64 -11.64 13.57 -4.23
C THR A 64 -12.26 14.09 -2.94
N GLN A 65 -11.98 13.44 -1.80
CA GLN A 65 -12.45 13.89 -0.49
C GLN A 65 -11.81 15.20 -0.05
N ILE A 66 -10.51 15.40 -0.31
CA ILE A 66 -9.83 16.69 -0.03
C ILE A 66 -10.49 17.83 -0.80
N GLN A 67 -10.83 17.60 -2.07
CA GLN A 67 -11.46 18.60 -2.92
C GLN A 67 -12.92 18.87 -2.55
N LYS A 68 -13.71 17.82 -2.29
CA LYS A 68 -15.16 17.95 -2.01
C LYS A 68 -15.47 18.36 -0.57
N SER A 69 -14.62 18.01 0.40
CA SER A 69 -14.90 18.22 1.83
C SER A 69 -13.62 18.42 2.64
N PRO A 70 -12.89 19.53 2.42
CA PRO A 70 -11.63 19.80 3.12
C PRO A 70 -11.80 19.88 4.64
N GLN A 71 -12.97 20.30 5.12
CA GLN A 71 -13.28 20.35 6.56
C GLN A 71 -13.29 18.96 7.22
N LYS A 72 -13.83 17.93 6.53
CA LYS A 72 -13.81 16.55 7.03
C LYS A 72 -12.40 15.94 7.01
N MET A 73 -11.57 16.40 6.09
CA MET A 73 -10.17 15.99 5.95
C MET A 73 -9.20 16.79 6.83
N LYS A 74 -9.67 17.82 7.55
CA LYS A 74 -8.80 18.74 8.30
C LYS A 74 -7.91 18.02 9.31
N GLY A 75 -8.46 17.07 10.07
CA GLY A 75 -7.69 16.28 11.04
C GLY A 75 -6.58 15.44 10.38
N ILE A 76 -6.86 14.84 9.23
CA ILE A 76 -5.88 14.06 8.47
C ILE A 76 -4.80 14.98 7.91
N ILE A 77 -5.18 16.11 7.31
CA ILE A 77 -4.27 17.12 6.74
C ILE A 77 -3.34 17.71 7.80
N VAL A 78 -3.84 17.93 9.02
CA VAL A 78 -3.03 18.38 10.16
C VAL A 78 -2.05 17.27 10.56
N SER A 79 -2.54 16.04 10.75
CA SER A 79 -1.68 14.91 11.14
C SER A 79 -0.58 14.55 10.13
N GLU A 80 -0.74 14.92 8.85
CA GLU A 80 0.25 14.70 7.80
C GLU A 80 1.24 15.86 7.65
N ASN A 81 0.90 17.06 8.14
CA ASN A 81 1.80 18.21 8.12
C ASN A 81 2.54 18.43 9.44
N ASP A 82 2.04 17.86 10.53
CA ASP A 82 2.69 17.96 11.83
C ASP A 82 3.96 17.11 11.86
N GLU A 83 5.09 17.78 12.13
CA GLU A 83 6.42 17.16 12.15
C GLU A 83 6.58 16.17 13.32
N ARG A 84 5.93 16.41 14.47
CA ARG A 84 5.97 15.51 15.63
C ARG A 84 5.25 14.20 15.33
N LEU A 85 4.00 14.31 14.86
CA LEU A 85 3.20 13.15 14.43
C LEU A 85 3.87 12.41 13.26
N ASN A 86 4.56 13.12 12.37
CA ASN A 86 5.34 12.48 11.31
C ASN A 86 6.59 11.77 11.84
N ALA A 87 7.28 12.30 12.86
CA ALA A 87 8.40 11.63 13.50
C ALA A 87 7.94 10.32 14.17
N VAL A 88 6.83 10.35 14.92
CA VAL A 88 6.25 9.16 15.54
C VAL A 88 5.77 8.16 14.49
N LYS A 89 5.15 8.62 13.41
CA LYS A 89 4.82 7.75 12.26
C LYS A 89 6.05 7.10 11.64
N ASN A 90 7.18 7.80 11.57
CA ASN A 90 8.39 7.32 10.93
C ASN A 90 9.18 6.36 11.84
N GLU A 91 9.10 6.55 13.15
CA GLU A 91 9.64 5.63 14.16
C GLU A 91 8.80 4.34 14.23
N ALA A 92 7.48 4.46 14.36
CA ALA A 92 6.58 3.31 14.39
C ALA A 92 6.49 2.58 13.03
N ASN A 93 6.52 3.32 11.93
CA ASN A 93 6.73 2.76 10.59
C ASN A 93 8.18 2.93 10.17
N ALA A 94 9.13 2.30 10.86
CA ALA A 94 10.52 2.22 10.41
C ALA A 94 10.52 2.01 8.88
N LYS A 95 10.82 3.07 8.13
CA LYS A 95 10.39 3.18 6.73
C LYS A 95 10.94 2.03 5.88
N ALA A 96 12.16 1.61 6.23
CA ALA A 96 12.81 0.42 5.69
C ALA A 96 12.00 -0.86 5.94
N PHE A 97 11.54 -1.11 7.17
CA PHE A 97 10.75 -2.31 7.50
C PHE A 97 9.45 -2.38 6.71
N ARG A 98 8.72 -1.26 6.59
CA ARG A 98 7.48 -1.20 5.81
C ARG A 98 7.72 -1.46 4.31
N ILE A 99 8.80 -0.91 3.76
CA ILE A 99 9.20 -1.17 2.37
C ILE A 99 9.54 -2.66 2.21
N THR A 100 10.32 -3.23 3.13
CA THR A 100 10.67 -4.66 3.10
C THR A 100 9.42 -5.54 3.18
N GLN A 101 8.47 -5.26 4.07
CA GLN A 101 7.20 -5.99 4.14
C GLN A 101 6.41 -5.89 2.83
N ALA A 102 6.36 -4.71 2.21
CA ALA A 102 5.68 -4.52 0.93
C ALA A 102 6.37 -5.31 -0.20
N VAL A 103 7.71 -5.32 -0.25
CA VAL A 103 8.48 -6.11 -1.21
C VAL A 103 8.28 -7.61 -0.97
N LEU A 104 8.31 -8.06 0.28
CA LEU A 104 8.04 -9.46 0.64
C LEU A 104 6.61 -9.86 0.25
N PHE A 105 5.63 -9.00 0.49
CA PHE A 105 4.25 -9.23 0.08
C PHE A 105 4.11 -9.33 -1.43
N LEU A 106 4.75 -8.42 -2.19
CA LEU A 106 4.74 -8.46 -3.64
C LEU A 106 5.43 -9.71 -4.19
N ALA A 107 6.56 -10.10 -3.60
CA ALA A 107 7.27 -11.32 -3.98
C ALA A 107 6.43 -12.58 -3.67
N TYR A 108 5.82 -12.63 -2.48
CA TYR A 108 4.91 -13.71 -2.07
C TYR A 108 3.72 -13.81 -3.02
N MET A 109 3.02 -12.71 -3.29
CA MET A 109 1.86 -12.69 -4.19
C MET A 109 2.27 -12.98 -5.63
N GLY A 110 3.41 -12.45 -6.08
CA GLY A 110 3.94 -12.71 -7.41
C GLY A 110 4.20 -14.20 -7.62
N TYR A 111 4.95 -14.83 -6.72
CA TYR A 111 5.22 -16.26 -6.80
C TYR A 111 3.94 -17.10 -6.70
N THR A 112 3.03 -16.75 -5.79
CA THR A 112 1.71 -17.40 -5.64
C THR A 112 0.89 -17.40 -6.92
N LEU A 113 0.92 -16.29 -7.65
CA LEU A 113 0.16 -16.16 -8.88
C LEU A 113 0.84 -16.86 -10.06
N MET A 114 2.17 -16.98 -10.05
CA MET A 114 2.94 -17.63 -11.11
C MET A 114 2.82 -19.16 -11.07
N VAL A 115 2.95 -19.77 -9.89
CA VAL A 115 2.96 -21.23 -9.71
C VAL A 115 1.90 -21.64 -8.66
N PRO A 116 0.60 -21.48 -8.96
CA PRO A 116 -0.44 -21.68 -7.95
C PRO A 116 -0.52 -23.11 -7.42
N GLU A 117 -0.21 -24.12 -8.24
CA GLU A 117 -0.35 -25.54 -7.89
C GLU A 117 0.53 -25.93 -6.68
N ASP A 118 1.83 -25.61 -6.74
CA ASP A 118 2.78 -25.85 -5.64
C ASP A 118 2.41 -25.13 -4.34
N ILE A 119 1.72 -23.99 -4.45
CA ILE A 119 1.43 -23.09 -3.34
C ILE A 119 0.27 -23.62 -2.49
N PHE A 120 -0.80 -24.07 -3.15
CA PHE A 120 -2.00 -24.51 -2.45
C PHE A 120 -1.74 -25.76 -1.59
N GLU A 121 -0.76 -26.57 -1.98
CA GLU A 121 -0.35 -27.77 -1.24
C GLU A 121 0.64 -27.48 -0.10
N ALA A 122 1.40 -26.38 -0.18
CA ALA A 122 2.42 -26.03 0.79
C ALA A 122 1.83 -25.31 2.02
N VAL A 123 1.56 -26.04 3.11
CA VAL A 123 1.11 -25.47 4.40
C VAL A 123 2.04 -24.37 4.92
N GLY A 124 3.36 -24.52 4.71
CA GLY A 124 4.35 -23.51 5.09
C GLY A 124 4.15 -22.15 4.42
N TRP A 125 3.61 -22.14 3.20
CA TRP A 125 3.34 -20.92 2.46
C TRP A 125 2.21 -20.10 3.11
N TRP A 126 1.14 -20.76 3.54
CA TRP A 126 0.05 -20.13 4.28
C TRP A 126 0.49 -19.61 5.66
N LEU A 127 1.38 -20.33 6.34
CA LEU A 127 1.99 -19.85 7.59
C LEU A 127 2.78 -18.56 7.36
N LEU A 128 3.55 -18.47 6.27
CA LEU A 128 4.26 -17.24 5.90
C LEU A 128 3.29 -16.08 5.64
N LEU A 129 2.16 -16.33 4.97
CA LEU A 129 1.13 -15.30 4.77
C LEU A 129 0.55 -14.80 6.08
N ILE A 130 0.20 -15.72 6.99
CA ILE A 130 -0.34 -15.37 8.31
C ILE A 130 0.68 -14.53 9.08
N LEU A 131 1.95 -14.93 9.10
CA LEU A 131 3.02 -14.17 9.76
C LEU A 131 3.19 -12.78 9.15
N LEU A 132 3.17 -12.68 7.82
CA LEU A 132 3.24 -11.41 7.11
C LEU A 132 2.03 -10.52 7.44
N PHE A 133 0.82 -11.10 7.52
CA PHE A 133 -0.39 -10.38 7.87
C PHE A 133 -0.37 -9.89 9.33
N VAL A 134 0.05 -10.74 10.27
CA VAL A 134 0.28 -10.36 11.67
C VAL A 134 1.29 -9.23 11.74
N SER A 135 2.36 -9.27 10.95
CA SER A 135 3.37 -8.21 10.89
C SER A 135 2.78 -6.86 10.47
N PHE A 136 1.89 -6.83 9.47
CA PHE A 136 1.17 -5.62 9.07
C PHE A 136 0.20 -5.12 10.16
N ILE A 137 -0.57 -6.03 10.78
CA ILE A 137 -1.50 -5.67 11.85
C ILE A 137 -0.75 -5.10 13.04
N SER A 138 0.30 -5.79 13.51
CA SER A 138 1.11 -5.35 14.66
C SER A 138 1.69 -3.96 14.43
N GLN A 139 2.19 -3.67 13.23
CA GLN A 139 2.67 -2.33 12.88
C GLN A 139 1.54 -1.29 12.95
N GLY A 140 0.35 -1.59 12.41
CA GLY A 140 -0.81 -0.71 12.49
C GLY A 140 -1.28 -0.44 13.93
N VAL A 141 -1.28 -1.48 14.77
CA VAL A 141 -1.65 -1.37 16.19
C VAL A 141 -0.62 -0.54 16.96
N LEU A 142 0.67 -0.81 16.79
CA LEU A 142 1.77 -0.04 17.41
C LEU A 142 1.69 1.44 17.02
N LEU A 143 1.47 1.74 15.75
CA LEU A 143 1.28 3.10 15.27
C LEU A 143 0.07 3.79 15.93
N SER A 144 -1.06 3.08 16.03
CA SER A 144 -2.26 3.63 16.67
C SER A 144 -2.06 3.93 18.15
N MET A 145 -1.30 3.09 18.86
CA MET A 145 -0.98 3.29 20.27
C MET A 145 -0.01 4.46 20.46
N ALA A 146 1.04 4.55 19.63
CA ALA A 146 2.01 5.65 19.68
C ALA A 146 1.32 7.00 19.43
N MET A 147 0.45 7.09 18.42
CA MET A 147 -0.34 8.29 18.13
C MET A 147 -1.30 8.65 19.27
N ARG A 148 -1.91 7.67 19.95
CA ARG A 148 -2.80 7.94 21.10
C ARG A 148 -2.02 8.49 22.30
N ARG A 149 -0.82 7.98 22.54
CA ARG A 149 0.05 8.43 23.63
C ARG A 149 0.49 9.88 23.42
N GLU A 150 0.94 10.22 22.22
CA GLU A 150 1.39 11.58 21.92
C GLU A 150 0.26 12.61 22.00
N ASN A 151 -0.95 12.25 21.55
CA ASN A 151 -2.13 13.11 21.71
C ASN A 151 -2.63 13.24 23.16
N ALA A 152 -2.23 12.34 24.06
CA ALA A 152 -2.58 12.42 25.48
C ALA A 152 -1.62 13.34 26.23
N GLU A 153 -0.32 13.28 25.94
CA GLU A 153 0.68 14.17 26.50
C GLU A 153 0.40 15.64 26.11
N ASP A 154 -0.07 15.91 24.88
CA ASP A 154 -0.42 17.26 24.40
C ASP A 154 -1.69 17.87 25.07
N ARG A 155 -2.42 17.11 25.91
CA ARG A 155 -3.61 17.59 26.63
C ARG A 155 -3.34 17.96 28.08
N ASP A 156 -2.20 17.53 28.62
CA ASP A 156 -1.81 17.76 30.01
C ASP A 156 -0.89 19.00 30.16
N ASP A 157 -0.48 19.62 29.03
CA ASP A 157 0.24 20.90 28.93
C ASP A 157 -0.71 22.08 28.58
#